data_AF-A0A852JR35-F1
#
_entry.id   AF-A0A852JR35-F1
#
_cell.length_a   1.000
_cell.length_b   1.000
_cell.length_c   1.000
_cell.angle_alpha   90.00
_cell.angle_beta   90.00
_cell.angle_gamma   90.00
#
_symmetry.space_group_name_H-M   'P 1'
#
loop_
_entity.id
_entity.type
_entity.pdbx_description
1 polymer ?
#
loop_
_entity_poly.entity_id
_entity_poly.type
_entity_poly.pdbx_seq_one_letter_code
_entity_poly.pdbx_strand_id
1 'polypeptide(L)'
;DGYFSHRPKEKMRTDSNNENSVPKDFETIDNSNFAPRTQRQKHQTELVKKPLSKQKEHLRKKLEEEKMKENLLLGKNSNEVVQFSNPLGKNSSNSNNLKEIDRFPTEQLIQKLEISPPELKYDQPPKCEVTGKEAISAMSRAKSQPCRQEIADVYCQHKLGKLMPEQVTRFCALEGKANNNVQWDEDSVEYMPANPVRIAFVLVVHGRASRQLQRMFKAIYHKDHFYYIHVDKRSNYLHRQVLQFASQYPNVRVTSWRMATIWGGASLLTTYLQTMKDLMEMSDWPWDFFINLSAADYPIRTNDQLVAFLSRYRDMNFLKSHGRDNARFIRKQGLDRLFLECDTHMWRLGDRKIPEGITVDGGSDWFLLNRKFVEYVTFSNDDLVTKMKRFYSYTLLPAESFFHTVLENSPFCDSMVDNNLRITNWNRKLGCKCQYKHIVDWCGCSPNDFKPADFHRFQQTARPTFFARKFEAVVNQEIIGQLDYFLYGNYPPGTPGLRSYWENVYEEPDGPGALSDVALTMFHSFSRLGLRRAESSFHAAGDNSCR
;
A
#
# COMPACT_ATOMS: atom_id res chain seq x y z
N ASP A 1 -59.20 18.66 35.07
CA ASP A 1 -59.29 18.93 33.61
C ASP A 1 -57.93 19.44 33.16
N GLY A 2 -57.25 18.98 32.11
CA GLY A 2 -57.53 18.09 30.97
C GLY A 2 -56.44 18.44 29.93
N TYR A 3 -55.98 17.61 28.97
CA TYR A 3 -56.52 16.39 28.35
C TYR A 3 -55.33 15.55 27.81
N PHE A 4 -55.50 14.23 27.66
CA PHE A 4 -54.60 13.38 26.84
C PHE A 4 -54.86 13.60 25.34
N SER A 5 -53.90 13.27 24.45
CA SER A 5 -54.14 12.42 23.24
C SER A 5 -52.94 12.23 22.28
N HIS A 6 -52.66 10.96 21.97
CA HIS A 6 -52.12 10.32 20.74
C HIS A 6 -50.99 10.89 19.85
N ARG A 7 -49.97 10.03 19.65
CA ARG A 7 -49.15 9.91 18.41
C ARG A 7 -49.97 9.30 17.26
N PRO A 8 -49.54 9.52 16.00
CA PRO A 8 -49.36 8.42 15.05
C PRO A 8 -47.89 8.05 14.82
N LYS A 9 -47.64 6.79 14.43
CA LYS A 9 -46.31 6.29 14.03
C LYS A 9 -46.11 6.53 12.54
N GLU A 10 -44.98 7.10 12.12
CA GLU A 10 -44.54 7.04 10.73
C GLU A 10 -43.51 5.91 10.54
N LYS A 11 -43.56 5.24 9.39
CA LYS A 11 -42.94 3.93 9.18
C LYS A 11 -41.46 4.07 8.82
N MET A 12 -40.58 3.43 9.60
CA MET A 12 -39.23 3.12 9.12
C MET A 12 -39.31 2.16 7.92
N ARG A 13 -38.75 2.54 6.78
CA ARG A 13 -38.27 1.58 5.78
C ARG A 13 -36.92 1.06 6.25
N THR A 14 -36.87 -0.23 6.57
CA THR A 14 -35.62 -0.96 6.85
C THR A 14 -34.94 -1.33 5.53
N ASP A 15 -34.03 -0.48 5.04
CA ASP A 15 -33.06 -0.87 4.03
C ASP A 15 -31.97 -1.73 4.71
N SER A 16 -32.12 -3.04 4.61
CA SER A 16 -31.18 -4.03 5.13
C SER A 16 -29.90 -4.08 4.27
N ASN A 17 -28.95 -3.17 4.51
CA ASN A 17 -27.65 -3.20 3.81
C ASN A 17 -26.47 -2.57 4.58
N ASN A 18 -26.60 -2.31 5.89
CA ASN A 18 -25.61 -1.50 6.65
C ASN A 18 -24.57 -2.28 7.49
N GLU A 19 -24.47 -3.61 7.33
CA GLU A 19 -23.56 -4.43 8.15
C GLU A 19 -22.07 -4.41 7.71
N ASN A 20 -21.72 -3.66 6.66
CA ASN A 20 -20.32 -3.48 6.23
C ASN A 20 -19.68 -2.18 6.76
N SER A 21 -20.13 -1.72 7.92
CA SER A 21 -19.47 -0.62 8.64
C SER A 21 -18.51 -1.19 9.70
N VAL A 22 -17.24 -0.79 9.63
CA VAL A 22 -16.24 -1.13 10.67
C VAL A 22 -16.68 -0.48 11.99
N PRO A 23 -16.96 -1.24 13.07
CA PRO A 23 -17.36 -0.65 14.34
C PRO A 23 -16.27 0.27 14.90
N LYS A 24 -16.70 1.40 15.49
CA LYS A 24 -15.81 2.52 15.91
C LYS A 24 -14.93 2.23 17.13
N ASP A 25 -15.05 1.07 17.75
CA ASP A 25 -14.48 0.80 19.07
C ASP A 25 -13.06 0.20 19.02
N PHE A 26 -12.10 1.01 18.55
CA PHE A 26 -10.65 0.77 18.70
C PHE A 26 -9.89 2.11 18.72
N GLU A 27 -10.28 3.03 19.61
CA GLU A 27 -9.65 4.36 19.72
C GLU A 27 -8.32 4.37 20.50
N THR A 28 -7.96 3.29 21.19
CA THR A 28 -6.79 3.23 22.08
C THR A 28 -5.68 2.28 21.60
N ILE A 29 -4.53 2.89 21.29
CA ILE A 29 -3.19 2.27 21.23
C ILE A 29 -2.99 1.25 20.09
N ASP A 30 -2.94 1.74 18.84
CA ASP A 30 -2.37 0.99 17.70
C ASP A 30 -0.83 1.22 17.54
N ASN A 31 -0.15 1.66 18.62
CA ASN A 31 1.32 1.74 18.74
C ASN A 31 1.97 0.36 19.02
N SER A 32 1.26 -0.75 18.79
CA SER A 32 1.71 -2.12 19.10
C SER A 32 2.95 -2.58 18.31
N ASN A 33 3.47 -1.77 17.39
CA ASN A 33 4.74 -2.00 16.69
C ASN A 33 5.99 -1.59 17.50
N PHE A 34 5.82 -1.01 18.69
CA PHE A 34 6.90 -0.44 19.53
C PHE A 34 7.02 -1.06 20.94
N ALA A 35 6.25 -2.10 21.28
CA ALA A 35 6.23 -2.68 22.63
C ALA A 35 6.79 -4.12 22.66
N PRO A 36 7.89 -4.39 23.39
CA PRO A 36 8.30 -5.76 23.68
C PRO A 36 7.34 -6.41 24.69
N ARG A 37 7.03 -7.69 24.49
CA ARG A 37 6.22 -8.49 25.44
C ARG A 37 7.04 -8.85 26.67
N THR A 38 6.73 -8.26 27.82
CA THR A 38 7.21 -8.74 29.13
C THR A 38 6.22 -9.74 29.73
N GLN A 39 6.56 -11.02 29.75
CA GLN A 39 5.93 -11.97 30.67
C GLN A 39 6.42 -11.68 32.09
N ARG A 40 5.51 -11.65 33.07
CA ARG A 40 5.85 -11.45 34.47
C ARG A 40 6.51 -12.70 35.05
N GLN A 41 7.83 -12.68 35.23
CA GLN A 41 8.51 -13.50 36.22
C GLN A 41 9.10 -12.59 37.31
N LYS A 42 8.88 -12.95 38.57
CA LYS A 42 9.45 -12.25 39.73
C LYS A 42 10.88 -12.75 39.95
N HIS A 43 11.87 -11.89 39.85
CA HIS A 43 13.12 -12.03 40.60
C HIS A 43 13.66 -10.66 41.02
N GLN A 44 14.46 -10.66 42.10
CA GLN A 44 14.86 -9.46 42.84
C GLN A 44 16.00 -8.71 42.15
N THR A 45 16.05 -7.41 42.39
CA THR A 45 17.08 -6.47 41.90
C THR A 45 18.33 -6.48 42.77
N GLU A 46 19.50 -6.62 42.14
CA GLU A 46 20.75 -6.03 42.62
C GLU A 46 21.30 -5.02 41.61
N LEU A 47 21.76 -3.88 42.10
CA LEU A 47 22.16 -2.71 41.31
C LEU A 47 23.68 -2.57 41.25
N VAL A 48 24.30 -2.97 40.14
CA VAL A 48 25.72 -2.66 39.85
C VAL A 48 25.79 -1.59 38.75
N LYS A 49 26.22 -0.39 39.12
CA LYS A 49 26.45 0.73 38.18
C LYS A 49 27.76 0.51 37.40
N LYS A 50 27.68 0.44 36.06
CA LYS A 50 28.84 0.63 35.16
C LYS A 50 28.90 2.09 34.66
N PRO A 51 30.09 2.68 34.43
CA PRO A 51 30.23 4.09 34.07
C PRO A 51 29.91 4.38 32.60
N LEU A 52 29.37 5.58 32.32
CA LEU A 52 29.16 6.08 30.95
C LEU A 52 30.51 6.41 30.26
N SER A 53 30.57 6.23 28.93
CA SER A 53 31.74 6.61 28.14
C SER A 53 31.87 8.14 27.97
N LYS A 54 33.11 8.64 28.00
CA LYS A 54 33.47 10.08 27.88
C LYS A 54 32.96 10.77 26.61
N GLN A 55 32.56 9.99 25.60
CA GLN A 55 32.06 10.50 24.31
C GLN A 55 30.66 11.13 24.41
N LYS A 56 29.78 10.61 25.30
CA LYS A 56 28.43 11.16 25.50
C LYS A 56 28.43 12.54 26.19
N GLU A 57 29.44 12.80 27.03
CA GLU A 57 29.58 14.07 27.73
C GLU A 57 30.04 15.20 26.79
N HIS A 58 30.89 14.87 25.81
CA HIS A 58 31.38 15.82 24.81
C HIS A 58 30.29 16.24 23.80
N LEU A 59 29.40 15.32 23.40
CA LEU A 59 28.23 15.67 22.58
C LEU A 59 27.23 16.57 23.31
N ARG A 60 27.02 16.37 24.62
CA ARG A 60 26.13 17.24 25.41
C ARG A 60 26.61 18.69 25.45
N LYS A 61 27.92 18.91 25.69
CA LYS A 61 28.48 20.27 25.70
C LYS A 61 28.30 21.00 24.36
N LYS A 62 28.50 20.32 23.22
CA LYS A 62 28.23 20.92 21.90
C LYS A 62 26.77 21.32 21.71
N LEU A 63 25.82 20.50 22.16
CA LEU A 63 24.38 20.82 22.06
C LEU A 63 23.97 22.00 22.95
N GLU A 64 24.66 22.23 24.07
CA GLU A 64 24.41 23.36 24.96
C GLU A 64 25.01 24.67 24.41
N GLU A 65 26.18 24.61 23.76
CA GLU A 65 26.82 25.76 23.09
C GLU A 65 26.02 26.25 21.86
N GLU A 66 25.41 25.35 21.07
CA GLU A 66 24.54 25.76 19.95
C GLU A 66 23.24 26.41 20.44
N LYS A 67 22.61 25.88 21.50
CA LYS A 67 21.42 26.48 22.11
C LYS A 67 21.65 27.86 22.73
N MET A 68 22.88 28.17 23.15
CA MET A 68 23.21 29.52 23.61
C MET A 68 23.33 30.54 22.47
N LYS A 69 23.70 30.12 21.25
CA LYS A 69 23.80 31.02 20.10
C LYS A 69 22.45 31.38 19.49
N GLU A 70 21.47 30.49 19.54
CA GLU A 70 20.13 30.72 18.95
C GLU A 70 19.27 31.69 19.79
N ASN A 71 19.53 31.79 21.10
CA ASN A 71 18.77 32.66 22.02
C ASN A 71 19.25 34.12 22.10
N LEU A 72 20.22 34.53 21.29
CA LEU A 72 20.78 35.90 21.27
C LEU A 72 20.25 36.79 20.13
N LEU A 73 19.38 36.26 19.27
CA LEU A 73 18.81 36.97 18.12
C LEU A 73 17.30 36.69 17.98
N LEU A 74 16.47 37.40 18.76
CA LEU A 74 15.11 37.86 18.39
C LEU A 74 14.43 38.57 19.58
N GLY A 75 14.13 39.86 19.44
CA GLY A 75 13.52 40.68 20.48
C GLY A 75 12.10 41.16 20.16
N LYS A 76 11.15 40.74 20.99
CA LYS A 76 9.90 41.43 21.43
C LYS A 76 8.86 41.97 20.41
N ASN A 77 7.64 41.42 20.57
CA ASN A 77 6.32 42.11 20.64
C ASN A 77 5.75 42.75 19.36
N SER A 78 4.42 42.88 19.14
CA SER A 78 3.23 42.61 19.98
C SER A 78 1.97 42.35 19.10
N ASN A 79 0.95 41.68 19.66
CA ASN A 79 -0.40 41.62 19.08
C ASN A 79 -1.23 42.85 19.47
N GLU A 80 -2.13 43.32 18.59
CA GLU A 80 -3.33 44.06 19.01
C GLU A 80 -4.46 43.98 17.95
N VAL A 81 -5.71 44.16 18.40
CA VAL A 81 -6.95 43.99 17.62
C VAL A 81 -7.81 45.25 17.77
N VAL A 82 -8.31 45.81 16.66
CA VAL A 82 -9.30 46.91 16.67
C VAL A 82 -10.32 46.75 15.53
N GLN A 83 -11.59 47.09 15.79
CA GLN A 83 -12.71 47.20 14.84
C GLN A 83 -13.29 48.63 14.84
N PHE A 84 -14.18 48.92 13.87
CA PHE A 84 -14.97 50.17 13.65
C PHE A 84 -14.16 51.35 13.05
N SER A 85 -14.70 52.23 12.19
CA SER A 85 -16.03 52.35 11.55
C SER A 85 -16.00 53.28 10.31
N ASN A 86 -17.06 53.25 9.47
CA ASN A 86 -17.25 54.09 8.25
C ASN A 86 -17.48 55.59 8.53
N PRO A 87 -17.45 56.43 7.47
CA PRO A 87 -18.61 57.29 7.18
C PRO A 87 -19.14 57.25 5.73
N LEU A 88 -20.34 57.84 5.53
CA LEU A 88 -21.27 57.70 4.40
C LEU A 88 -21.05 58.62 3.17
N GLY A 89 -21.67 58.22 2.04
CA GLY A 89 -22.17 59.10 0.97
C GLY A 89 -22.97 58.33 -0.11
N LYS A 90 -24.25 58.00 0.07
CA LYS A 90 -25.48 58.74 -0.37
C LYS A 90 -25.77 58.80 -1.89
N ASN A 91 -26.82 58.07 -2.32
CA ASN A 91 -27.98 58.48 -3.16
C ASN A 91 -28.56 57.26 -3.91
N SER A 92 -29.74 56.72 -3.53
CA SER A 92 -31.12 57.08 -4.01
C SER A 92 -31.47 56.50 -5.40
N SER A 93 -32.65 55.90 -5.67
CA SER A 93 -33.82 55.53 -4.85
C SER A 93 -34.85 54.74 -5.70
N ASN A 94 -35.94 54.28 -5.07
CA ASN A 94 -37.22 53.77 -5.64
C ASN A 94 -37.21 52.27 -6.07
N SER A 95 -37.88 51.33 -5.37
CA SER A 95 -39.34 51.11 -5.10
C SER A 95 -40.05 50.44 -6.30
N ASN A 96 -41.00 49.48 -6.23
CA ASN A 96 -41.73 48.70 -5.20
C ASN A 96 -42.39 47.48 -5.95
N ASN A 97 -43.01 46.42 -5.41
CA ASN A 97 -43.48 45.94 -4.09
C ASN A 97 -43.28 44.38 -4.04
N LEU A 98 -43.29 43.65 -2.91
CA LEU A 98 -44.43 43.02 -2.18
C LEU A 98 -45.56 42.44 -3.08
N LYS A 99 -46.12 41.22 -2.90
CA LYS A 99 -46.13 40.26 -1.76
C LYS A 99 -46.74 38.88 -2.16
N GLU A 100 -46.42 37.80 -1.43
CA GLU A 100 -47.29 36.69 -0.90
C GLU A 100 -48.34 35.96 -1.82
N ILE A 101 -48.81 34.70 -1.64
CA ILE A 101 -48.50 33.49 -0.82
C ILE A 101 -49.32 32.27 -1.38
N ASP A 102 -48.90 31.03 -1.06
CA ASP A 102 -49.64 29.74 -0.97
C ASP A 102 -50.26 28.93 -2.17
N ARG A 103 -49.94 27.61 -2.12
CA ARG A 103 -50.78 26.37 -2.25
C ARG A 103 -51.44 25.89 -3.56
N PHE A 104 -50.90 24.75 -4.02
CA PHE A 104 -51.53 23.46 -4.45
C PHE A 104 -53.04 23.25 -4.14
N PRO A 105 -53.82 22.49 -4.95
CA PRO A 105 -53.54 21.05 -5.22
C PRO A 105 -53.94 20.43 -6.60
N THR A 106 -53.67 19.11 -6.72
CA THR A 106 -54.09 18.01 -7.65
C THR A 106 -55.05 18.31 -8.84
N GLU A 107 -55.06 17.60 -10.00
CA GLU A 107 -54.88 16.17 -10.34
C GLU A 107 -54.79 16.06 -11.91
N GLN A 108 -54.11 15.14 -12.63
CA GLN A 108 -54.54 13.77 -12.98
C GLN A 108 -53.59 13.07 -14.03
N LEU A 109 -53.62 11.72 -14.04
CA LEU A 109 -53.42 10.80 -15.19
C LEU A 109 -52.14 10.82 -16.07
N ILE A 110 -51.20 9.91 -15.79
CA ILE A 110 -50.43 9.17 -16.84
C ILE A 110 -50.37 7.68 -16.45
N GLN A 111 -50.53 6.78 -17.44
CA GLN A 111 -50.63 5.33 -17.27
C GLN A 111 -49.28 4.65 -16.98
N LYS A 112 -49.35 3.49 -16.31
CA LYS A 112 -48.20 2.59 -16.12
C LYS A 112 -47.79 1.96 -17.45
N LEU A 113 -46.49 2.01 -17.76
CA LEU A 113 -45.82 1.06 -18.65
C LEU A 113 -44.85 0.23 -17.80
N GLU A 114 -45.15 -1.05 -17.65
CA GLU A 114 -44.25 -2.00 -17.00
C GLU A 114 -43.14 -2.38 -17.99
N ILE A 115 -41.97 -1.76 -17.82
CA ILE A 115 -40.75 -2.15 -18.54
C ILE A 115 -40.08 -3.25 -17.72
N SER A 116 -40.23 -4.49 -18.17
CA SER A 116 -39.42 -5.61 -17.71
C SER A 116 -37.93 -5.35 -18.02
N PRO A 117 -37.00 -5.75 -17.13
CA PRO A 117 -35.57 -5.59 -17.42
C PRO A 117 -35.19 -6.47 -18.61
N PRO A 118 -34.31 -5.99 -19.52
CA PRO A 118 -33.98 -6.74 -20.73
C PRO A 118 -33.28 -8.06 -20.40
N GLU A 119 -33.78 -9.15 -20.98
CA GLU A 119 -33.18 -10.48 -20.84
C GLU A 119 -31.74 -10.49 -21.39
N LEU A 120 -30.79 -10.70 -20.49
CA LEU A 120 -29.38 -10.89 -20.82
C LEU A 120 -29.22 -12.23 -21.56
N LYS A 121 -29.14 -12.19 -22.89
CA LYS A 121 -28.75 -13.35 -23.69
C LYS A 121 -27.26 -13.65 -23.48
N TYR A 122 -26.97 -14.86 -23.02
CA TYR A 122 -25.62 -15.42 -22.92
C TYR A 122 -25.39 -16.33 -24.13
N ASP A 123 -24.30 -16.15 -24.88
CA ASP A 123 -23.99 -16.99 -26.06
C ASP A 123 -23.72 -18.46 -25.70
N GLN A 124 -23.47 -18.77 -24.43
CA GLN A 124 -23.60 -20.10 -23.85
C GLN A 124 -24.33 -19.98 -22.51
N PRO A 125 -25.34 -20.83 -22.21
CA PRO A 125 -25.97 -20.83 -20.91
C PRO A 125 -24.95 -21.23 -19.82
N PRO A 126 -25.02 -20.65 -18.62
CA PRO A 126 -24.12 -21.02 -17.53
C PRO A 126 -24.29 -22.50 -17.18
N LYS A 127 -23.18 -23.18 -16.84
CA LYS A 127 -23.13 -24.64 -16.58
C LYS A 127 -23.97 -25.10 -15.38
N CYS A 128 -24.53 -24.15 -14.63
CA CYS A 128 -25.50 -24.36 -13.58
C CYS A 128 -26.35 -23.09 -13.41
N GLU A 129 -27.49 -23.20 -12.71
CA GLU A 129 -28.27 -22.04 -12.29
C GLU A 129 -27.51 -21.21 -11.25
N VAL A 130 -27.30 -19.92 -11.54
CA VAL A 130 -26.62 -18.96 -10.66
C VAL A 130 -27.64 -18.31 -9.72
N THR A 131 -27.70 -18.80 -8.47
CA THR A 131 -28.70 -18.38 -7.47
C THR A 131 -28.13 -17.51 -6.34
N GLY A 132 -26.81 -17.36 -6.25
CA GLY A 132 -26.14 -16.59 -5.20
C GLY A 132 -26.25 -15.08 -5.43
N LYS A 133 -26.71 -14.32 -4.42
CA LYS A 133 -26.94 -12.87 -4.51
C LYS A 133 -25.67 -12.10 -4.89
N GLU A 134 -24.53 -12.47 -4.30
CA GLU A 134 -23.19 -11.97 -4.63
C GLU A 134 -22.85 -12.17 -6.12
N ALA A 135 -22.93 -13.40 -6.62
CA ALA A 135 -22.62 -13.72 -8.01
C ALA A 135 -23.56 -13.02 -9.00
N ILE A 136 -24.87 -12.96 -8.72
CA ILE A 136 -25.85 -12.22 -9.54
C ILE A 136 -25.49 -10.72 -9.58
N SER A 137 -25.11 -10.14 -8.43
CA SER A 137 -24.67 -8.75 -8.32
C SER A 137 -23.33 -8.48 -9.04
N ALA A 138 -22.42 -9.44 -9.06
CA ALA A 138 -21.18 -9.34 -9.82
C ALA A 138 -21.46 -9.40 -11.34
N MET A 139 -22.27 -10.36 -11.79
CA MET A 139 -22.64 -10.52 -13.22
C MET A 139 -23.37 -9.30 -13.78
N SER A 140 -24.24 -8.63 -13.01
CA SER A 140 -24.95 -7.43 -13.47
C SER A 140 -24.08 -6.17 -13.54
N ARG A 141 -22.94 -6.14 -12.82
CA ARG A 141 -21.99 -5.01 -12.81
C ARG A 141 -20.77 -5.24 -13.71
N ALA A 142 -20.41 -6.48 -14.00
CA ALA A 142 -19.29 -6.84 -14.87
C ALA A 142 -19.54 -6.33 -16.30
N LYS A 143 -18.51 -5.71 -16.90
CA LYS A 143 -18.66 -4.94 -18.15
C LYS A 143 -18.54 -5.85 -19.36
N SER A 144 -17.50 -6.67 -19.40
CA SER A 144 -17.24 -7.57 -20.52
C SER A 144 -18.03 -8.88 -20.40
N GLN A 145 -18.42 -9.44 -21.54
CA GLN A 145 -19.08 -10.74 -21.60
C GLN A 145 -18.19 -11.90 -21.14
N PRO A 146 -16.88 -11.96 -21.49
CA PRO A 146 -15.95 -12.94 -20.92
C PRO A 146 -15.96 -12.92 -19.39
N CYS A 147 -16.02 -11.74 -18.77
CA CYS A 147 -16.05 -11.62 -17.32
C CYS A 147 -17.33 -12.17 -16.70
N ARG A 148 -18.50 -11.89 -17.31
CA ARG A 148 -19.78 -12.47 -16.89
C ARG A 148 -19.78 -14.01 -16.99
N GLN A 149 -19.16 -14.55 -18.04
CA GLN A 149 -19.00 -16.00 -18.22
C GLN A 149 -18.09 -16.60 -17.13
N GLU A 150 -16.93 -15.99 -16.88
CA GLU A 150 -15.96 -16.47 -15.88
C GLU A 150 -16.54 -16.45 -14.46
N ILE A 151 -17.28 -15.39 -14.09
CA ILE A 151 -18.02 -15.30 -12.83
C ILE A 151 -18.99 -16.48 -12.67
N ALA A 152 -19.79 -16.78 -13.69
CA ALA A 152 -20.74 -17.88 -13.66
C ALA A 152 -20.06 -19.25 -13.59
N ASP A 153 -18.97 -19.44 -14.35
CA ASP A 153 -18.20 -20.68 -14.36
C ASP A 153 -17.53 -20.96 -13.00
N VAL A 154 -16.91 -19.96 -12.39
CA VAL A 154 -16.28 -20.06 -11.06
C VAL A 154 -17.33 -20.32 -9.98
N TYR A 155 -18.47 -19.61 -10.01
CA TYR A 155 -19.59 -19.88 -9.10
C TYR A 155 -20.10 -21.32 -9.23
N CYS A 156 -20.30 -21.82 -10.46
CA CYS A 156 -20.79 -23.18 -10.69
C CYS A 156 -19.78 -24.26 -10.27
N GLN A 157 -18.48 -24.08 -10.51
CA GLN A 157 -17.45 -25.01 -10.02
C GLN A 157 -17.40 -25.06 -8.49
N HIS A 158 -17.61 -23.92 -7.82
CA HIS A 158 -17.69 -23.85 -6.36
C HIS A 158 -18.96 -24.50 -5.81
N LYS A 159 -20.13 -24.21 -6.40
CA LYS A 159 -21.43 -24.83 -6.04
C LYS A 159 -21.42 -26.35 -6.16
N LEU A 160 -20.60 -26.90 -7.08
CA LEU A 160 -20.42 -28.34 -7.28
C LEU A 160 -19.32 -28.97 -6.40
N GLY A 161 -18.71 -28.22 -5.47
CA GLY A 161 -17.62 -28.72 -4.61
C GLY A 161 -16.31 -29.00 -5.35
N LYS A 162 -16.17 -28.54 -6.61
CA LYS A 162 -15.01 -28.87 -7.47
C LYS A 162 -13.88 -27.84 -7.39
N LEU A 163 -14.13 -26.63 -6.88
CA LEU A 163 -13.20 -25.50 -6.94
C LEU A 163 -12.22 -25.39 -5.76
N MET A 164 -12.73 -25.39 -4.53
CA MET A 164 -11.93 -25.15 -3.33
C MET A 164 -11.49 -26.47 -2.67
N PRO A 165 -10.27 -26.56 -2.11
CA PRO A 165 -9.87 -27.71 -1.29
C PRO A 165 -10.60 -27.70 0.06
N GLU A 166 -11.10 -28.84 0.52
CA GLU A 166 -11.77 -28.97 1.82
C GLU A 166 -10.81 -29.33 2.97
N GLN A 167 -9.79 -30.15 2.68
CA GLN A 167 -8.76 -30.58 3.65
C GLN A 167 -7.38 -30.47 3.00
N VAL A 168 -6.36 -30.12 3.80
CA VAL A 168 -4.97 -29.92 3.36
C VAL A 168 -4.02 -30.58 4.36
N THR A 169 -2.98 -31.26 3.88
CA THR A 169 -1.94 -31.85 4.74
C THR A 169 -1.02 -30.79 5.34
N ARG A 170 -0.85 -30.80 6.65
CA ARG A 170 0.23 -30.08 7.36
C ARG A 170 1.48 -30.96 7.44
N PHE A 171 2.61 -30.43 7.01
CA PHE A 171 3.93 -31.08 7.04
C PHE A 171 4.85 -30.56 8.16
N CYS A 172 4.50 -29.43 8.78
CA CYS A 172 5.22 -28.89 9.92
C CYS A 172 5.11 -29.84 11.14
N ALA A 173 6.26 -30.28 11.66
CA ALA A 173 6.36 -31.16 12.83
C ALA A 173 6.07 -30.49 14.18
N LEU A 174 5.96 -29.15 14.22
CA LEU A 174 5.64 -28.40 15.44
C LEU A 174 4.13 -28.41 15.70
N GLU A 175 3.72 -28.57 16.95
CA GLU A 175 2.31 -28.48 17.40
C GLU A 175 1.72 -27.06 17.32
N GLY A 176 2.53 -26.06 16.96
CA GLY A 176 2.11 -24.66 16.85
C GLY A 176 3.02 -23.84 15.95
N LYS A 177 3.18 -22.55 16.28
CA LYS A 177 4.11 -21.65 15.60
C LYS A 177 5.51 -21.74 16.20
N ALA A 178 6.53 -21.60 15.35
CA ALA A 178 7.90 -21.39 15.80
C ALA A 178 8.05 -20.08 16.58
N ASN A 179 8.99 -20.05 17.53
CA ASN A 179 9.27 -18.90 18.40
C ASN A 179 10.73 -18.43 18.21
N ASN A 180 11.12 -18.20 16.96
CA ASN A 180 12.46 -17.71 16.64
C ASN A 180 12.58 -16.23 16.98
N ASN A 181 13.35 -15.95 18.03
CA ASN A 181 13.71 -14.61 18.42
C ASN A 181 15.11 -14.27 17.90
N VAL A 182 15.18 -13.23 17.09
CA VAL A 182 16.44 -12.65 16.62
C VAL A 182 17.11 -11.92 17.78
N GLN A 183 18.37 -12.26 18.07
CA GLN A 183 19.18 -11.46 18.98
C GLN A 183 19.48 -10.11 18.29
N TRP A 184 19.08 -9.02 18.95
CA TRP A 184 19.22 -7.67 18.44
C TRP A 184 19.98 -6.80 19.44
N ASP A 185 21.17 -6.43 19.02
CA ASP A 185 22.02 -5.39 19.60
C ASP A 185 22.50 -4.51 18.42
N GLU A 186 22.71 -3.21 18.61
CA GLU A 186 23.15 -2.37 17.48
C GLU A 186 24.55 -2.75 17.00
N ASP A 187 25.42 -3.19 17.90
CA ASP A 187 26.76 -3.71 17.56
C ASP A 187 26.70 -5.00 16.69
N SER A 188 25.54 -5.68 16.63
CA SER A 188 25.36 -6.93 15.85
C SER A 188 25.30 -6.73 14.33
N VAL A 189 25.23 -5.49 13.82
CA VAL A 189 25.21 -5.16 12.38
C VAL A 189 26.46 -4.44 11.89
N GLU A 190 27.44 -4.20 12.76
CA GLU A 190 28.70 -3.49 12.44
C GLU A 190 29.85 -4.43 12.05
N TYR A 191 29.59 -5.75 11.99
CA TYR A 191 30.59 -6.74 11.59
C TYR A 191 30.64 -6.96 10.07
N MET A 192 31.82 -7.23 9.51
CA MET A 192 31.97 -7.60 8.10
C MET A 192 31.80 -9.12 7.90
N PRO A 193 30.77 -9.61 7.18
CA PRO A 193 30.59 -11.04 6.95
C PRO A 193 31.59 -11.58 5.91
N ALA A 194 32.26 -12.69 6.24
CA ALA A 194 33.17 -13.38 5.31
C ALA A 194 32.45 -14.03 4.11
N ASN A 195 31.15 -14.29 4.22
CA ASN A 195 30.28 -14.80 3.16
C ASN A 195 29.01 -13.91 3.11
N PRO A 196 29.09 -12.71 2.49
CA PRO A 196 27.98 -11.78 2.40
C PRO A 196 26.86 -12.36 1.51
N VAL A 197 25.61 -12.23 1.96
CA VAL A 197 24.45 -12.60 1.13
C VAL A 197 24.26 -11.67 -0.06
N ARG A 198 23.79 -12.23 -1.17
CA ARG A 198 23.39 -11.51 -2.39
C ARG A 198 21.86 -11.44 -2.45
N ILE A 199 21.31 -10.25 -2.65
CA ILE A 199 19.87 -10.00 -2.52
C ILE A 199 19.22 -9.84 -3.88
N ALA A 200 18.10 -10.53 -4.11
CA ALA A 200 17.18 -10.27 -5.22
C ALA A 200 16.04 -9.36 -4.74
N PHE A 201 16.11 -8.08 -5.13
CA PHE A 201 15.05 -7.11 -4.92
C PHE A 201 14.01 -7.21 -6.02
N VAL A 202 12.76 -7.54 -5.67
CA VAL A 202 11.62 -7.47 -6.58
C VAL A 202 10.86 -6.17 -6.36
N LEU A 203 10.96 -5.27 -7.33
CA LEU A 203 10.31 -3.96 -7.29
C LEU A 203 8.98 -4.05 -8.05
N VAL A 204 7.86 -3.98 -7.33
CA VAL A 204 6.51 -3.98 -7.94
C VAL A 204 5.99 -2.54 -7.95
N VAL A 205 5.98 -1.91 -9.12
CA VAL A 205 5.81 -0.45 -9.26
C VAL A 205 4.70 -0.05 -10.22
N HIS A 206 4.06 1.08 -9.93
CA HIS A 206 2.99 1.68 -10.74
C HIS A 206 2.95 3.20 -10.55
N GLY A 207 2.14 3.90 -11.34
CA GLY A 207 1.93 5.34 -11.23
C GLY A 207 2.93 6.18 -12.03
N ARG A 208 3.22 7.40 -11.55
CA ARG A 208 4.02 8.41 -12.28
C ARG A 208 5.34 8.82 -11.58
N ALA A 209 5.58 8.38 -10.34
CA ALA A 209 6.70 8.81 -9.49
C ALA A 209 8.07 8.22 -9.88
N SER A 210 8.45 8.32 -11.16
CA SER A 210 9.67 7.77 -11.74
C SER A 210 10.95 8.28 -11.07
N ARG A 211 11.02 9.58 -10.76
CA ARG A 211 12.19 10.18 -10.08
C ARG A 211 12.34 9.73 -8.64
N GLN A 212 11.22 9.51 -7.92
CA GLN A 212 11.26 8.94 -6.56
C GLN A 212 11.69 7.47 -6.59
N LEU A 213 11.22 6.69 -7.56
CA LEU A 213 11.70 5.31 -7.79
C LEU A 213 13.21 5.29 -8.08
N GLN A 214 13.72 6.16 -8.95
CA GLN A 214 15.16 6.28 -9.22
C GLN A 214 15.97 6.70 -7.98
N ARG A 215 15.42 7.59 -7.14
CA ARG A 215 16.06 7.98 -5.87
C ARG A 215 16.16 6.79 -4.90
N MET A 216 15.06 6.07 -4.69
CA MET A 216 15.03 4.88 -3.84
C MET A 216 15.96 3.78 -4.39
N PHE A 217 15.92 3.53 -5.70
CA PHE A 217 16.82 2.59 -6.37
C PHE A 217 18.29 2.92 -6.09
N LYS A 218 18.70 4.19 -6.26
CA LYS A 218 20.05 4.66 -5.92
C LYS A 218 20.42 4.38 -4.45
N ALA A 219 19.47 4.55 -3.53
CA ALA A 219 19.66 4.32 -2.10
C ALA A 219 19.73 2.83 -1.70
N ILE A 220 19.32 1.90 -2.56
CA ILE A 220 19.40 0.43 -2.33
C ILE A 220 20.37 -0.28 -3.30
N TYR A 221 21.01 0.44 -4.22
CA TYR A 221 21.83 -0.15 -5.27
C TYR A 221 23.18 -0.63 -4.74
N HIS A 222 23.50 -1.90 -5.00
CA HIS A 222 24.83 -2.45 -4.88
C HIS A 222 25.11 -3.42 -6.04
N LYS A 223 26.36 -3.44 -6.52
CA LYS A 223 26.77 -4.21 -7.72
C LYS A 223 26.58 -5.74 -7.60
N ASP A 224 26.59 -6.26 -6.36
CA ASP A 224 26.51 -7.71 -6.11
C ASP A 224 25.07 -8.21 -5.89
N HIS A 225 24.13 -7.29 -5.68
CA HIS A 225 22.69 -7.58 -5.61
C HIS A 225 22.05 -7.57 -6.99
N PHE A 226 20.78 -7.96 -7.05
CA PHE A 226 20.00 -8.08 -8.27
C PHE A 226 18.66 -7.37 -8.12
N TYR A 227 18.16 -6.79 -9.21
CA TYR A 227 16.94 -5.99 -9.20
C TYR A 227 16.02 -6.45 -10.32
N TYR A 228 14.89 -7.07 -9.98
CA TYR A 228 13.89 -7.52 -10.95
C TYR A 228 12.62 -6.67 -10.82
N ILE A 229 12.28 -5.95 -11.88
CA ILE A 229 11.30 -4.87 -11.81
C ILE A 229 10.04 -5.26 -12.58
N HIS A 230 8.93 -5.39 -11.88
CA HIS A 230 7.60 -5.47 -12.46
C HIS A 230 6.98 -4.07 -12.51
N VAL A 231 6.52 -3.67 -13.69
CA VAL A 231 5.78 -2.43 -13.87
C VAL A 231 4.35 -2.73 -14.30
N ASP A 232 3.38 -2.28 -13.52
CA ASP A 232 1.95 -2.50 -13.78
C ASP A 232 1.60 -2.20 -15.25
N LYS A 233 0.81 -3.09 -15.88
CA LYS A 233 0.45 -3.04 -17.31
C LYS A 233 -0.14 -1.70 -17.74
N ARG A 234 -0.76 -0.95 -16.84
CA ARG A 234 -1.38 0.37 -17.07
C ARG A 234 -0.39 1.54 -16.98
N SER A 235 0.79 1.33 -16.39
CA SER A 235 1.78 2.39 -16.12
C SER A 235 2.87 2.48 -17.22
N ASN A 236 2.47 2.74 -18.47
CA ASN A 236 3.39 2.69 -19.63
C ASN A 236 4.52 3.73 -19.59
N TYR A 237 4.25 4.96 -19.15
CA TYR A 237 5.29 5.96 -18.87
C TYR A 237 6.37 5.42 -17.93
N LEU A 238 5.97 4.90 -16.76
CA LEU A 238 6.90 4.36 -15.78
C LEU A 238 7.69 3.18 -16.36
N HIS A 239 7.06 2.35 -17.20
CA HIS A 239 7.73 1.24 -17.88
C HIS A 239 8.81 1.73 -18.86
N ARG A 240 8.55 2.79 -19.64
CA ARG A 240 9.56 3.40 -20.52
C ARG A 240 10.75 3.95 -19.71
N GLN A 241 10.48 4.67 -18.61
CA GLN A 241 11.54 5.14 -17.70
C GLN A 241 12.33 3.99 -17.07
N VAL A 242 11.66 2.90 -16.69
CA VAL A 242 12.28 1.71 -16.08
C VAL A 242 13.21 1.00 -17.08
N LEU A 243 12.77 0.81 -18.33
CA LEU A 243 13.63 0.23 -19.38
C LEU A 243 14.90 1.07 -19.62
N GLN A 244 14.76 2.41 -19.64
CA GLN A 244 15.89 3.34 -19.86
C GLN A 244 16.93 3.34 -18.74
N PHE A 245 16.54 3.08 -17.48
CA PHE A 245 17.51 2.96 -16.40
C PHE A 245 18.02 1.54 -16.22
N ALA A 246 17.20 0.52 -16.45
CA ALA A 246 17.61 -0.88 -16.36
C ALA A 246 18.74 -1.22 -17.35
N SER A 247 18.70 -0.66 -18.57
CA SER A 247 19.74 -0.86 -19.58
C SER A 247 21.14 -0.35 -19.19
N GLN A 248 21.26 0.44 -18.12
CA GLN A 248 22.53 0.99 -17.63
C GLN A 248 23.26 0.05 -16.66
N TYR A 249 22.62 -1.05 -16.22
CA TYR A 249 23.13 -1.93 -15.16
C TYR A 249 22.96 -3.42 -15.52
N PRO A 250 24.03 -4.24 -15.51
CA PRO A 250 23.93 -5.66 -15.88
C PRO A 250 23.14 -6.53 -14.88
N ASN A 251 22.99 -6.04 -13.64
CA ASN A 251 22.27 -6.69 -12.54
C ASN A 251 20.83 -6.15 -12.36
N VAL A 252 20.29 -5.44 -13.34
CA VAL A 252 18.90 -4.96 -13.35
C VAL A 252 18.16 -5.56 -14.54
N ARG A 253 16.98 -6.15 -14.28
CA ARG A 253 16.10 -6.75 -15.30
C ARG A 253 14.67 -6.28 -15.09
N VAL A 254 13.88 -6.27 -16.17
CA VAL A 254 12.46 -5.91 -16.15
C VAL A 254 11.65 -7.16 -16.53
N THR A 255 10.50 -7.40 -15.91
CA THR A 255 9.63 -8.53 -16.28
C THR A 255 9.16 -8.39 -17.72
N SER A 256 9.33 -9.44 -18.53
CA SER A 256 8.85 -9.47 -19.93
C SER A 256 7.33 -9.47 -20.01
N TRP A 257 6.69 -10.09 -19.03
CA TRP A 257 5.26 -10.07 -18.77
C TRP A 257 4.91 -8.93 -17.79
N ARG A 258 3.69 -8.39 -17.88
CA ARG A 258 3.19 -7.29 -17.03
C ARG A 258 1.72 -7.52 -16.70
N MET A 259 1.38 -7.50 -15.43
CA MET A 259 -0.01 -7.64 -14.92
C MET A 259 -0.58 -6.29 -14.51
N ALA A 260 -1.92 -6.16 -14.51
CA ALA A 260 -2.61 -5.01 -13.94
C ALA A 260 -2.89 -5.28 -12.46
N THR A 261 -1.86 -5.16 -11.62
CA THR A 261 -1.91 -5.45 -10.18
C THR A 261 -2.78 -4.43 -9.44
N ILE A 262 -4.08 -4.70 -9.37
CA ILE A 262 -5.04 -3.86 -8.66
C ILE A 262 -4.90 -4.00 -7.14
N TRP A 263 -5.37 -3.00 -6.38
CA TRP A 263 -5.39 -3.09 -4.92
C TRP A 263 -6.22 -4.30 -4.48
N GLY A 264 -5.65 -5.16 -3.63
CA GLY A 264 -6.29 -6.40 -3.16
C GLY A 264 -6.37 -7.54 -4.19
N GLY A 265 -5.88 -7.34 -5.42
CA GLY A 265 -5.97 -8.31 -6.51
C GLY A 265 -5.28 -9.65 -6.25
N ALA A 266 -5.87 -10.72 -6.78
CA ALA A 266 -5.27 -12.05 -6.87
C ALA A 266 -3.93 -12.01 -7.65
N SER A 267 -3.85 -11.16 -8.69
CA SER A 267 -2.71 -10.99 -9.58
C SER A 267 -1.42 -10.52 -8.90
N LEU A 268 -1.49 -9.95 -7.69
CA LEU A 268 -0.30 -9.62 -6.91
C LEU A 268 0.45 -10.88 -6.43
N LEU A 269 -0.26 -11.91 -5.96
CA LEU A 269 0.38 -13.18 -5.62
C LEU A 269 0.92 -13.87 -6.86
N THR A 270 0.16 -13.88 -7.96
CA THR A 270 0.62 -14.44 -9.25
C THR A 270 1.89 -13.74 -9.73
N THR A 271 1.97 -12.41 -9.54
CA THR A 271 3.18 -11.62 -9.82
C THR A 271 4.36 -12.08 -8.98
N TYR A 272 4.19 -12.24 -7.65
CA TYR A 272 5.28 -12.75 -6.81
C TYR A 272 5.70 -14.17 -7.18
N LEU A 273 4.76 -15.11 -7.36
CA LEU A 273 5.07 -16.50 -7.72
C LEU A 273 5.78 -16.61 -9.07
N GLN A 274 5.39 -15.82 -10.07
CA GLN A 274 6.07 -15.81 -11.37
C GLN A 274 7.46 -15.16 -11.27
N THR A 275 7.63 -14.03 -10.57
CA THR A 275 8.97 -13.46 -10.37
C THR A 275 9.91 -14.38 -9.59
N MET A 276 9.39 -15.14 -8.60
CA MET A 276 10.15 -16.16 -7.89
C MET A 276 10.61 -17.28 -8.82
N LYS A 277 9.73 -17.76 -9.70
CA LYS A 277 10.08 -18.75 -10.74
C LYS A 277 11.15 -18.22 -11.69
N ASP A 278 10.93 -17.04 -12.27
CA ASP A 278 11.87 -16.39 -13.20
C ASP A 278 13.27 -16.25 -12.54
N LEU A 279 13.32 -15.82 -11.28
CA LEU A 279 14.55 -15.66 -10.50
C LEU A 279 15.24 -16.99 -10.16
N MET A 280 14.52 -18.10 -10.05
CA MET A 280 15.11 -19.43 -9.86
C MET A 280 15.69 -19.99 -11.16
N GLU A 281 15.12 -19.62 -12.32
CA GLU A 281 15.58 -20.03 -13.66
C GLU A 281 16.78 -19.19 -14.16
N MET A 282 17.00 -17.98 -13.62
CA MET A 282 18.19 -17.15 -13.88
C MET A 282 19.44 -17.70 -13.17
N SER A 283 20.10 -18.69 -13.78
CA SER A 283 21.32 -19.33 -13.26
C SER A 283 22.52 -18.40 -13.08
N ASP A 284 22.55 -17.27 -13.80
CA ASP A 284 23.60 -16.24 -13.68
C ASP A 284 23.41 -15.33 -12.46
N TRP A 285 22.28 -15.43 -11.77
CA TRP A 285 21.94 -14.63 -10.58
C TRP A 285 21.90 -15.52 -9.31
N PRO A 286 23.05 -15.85 -8.69
CA PRO A 286 23.09 -16.57 -7.41
C PRO A 286 22.72 -15.65 -6.24
N TRP A 287 21.42 -15.49 -5.99
CA TRP A 287 20.84 -14.77 -4.86
C TRP A 287 20.44 -15.68 -3.70
N ASP A 288 20.55 -15.17 -2.47
CA ASP A 288 20.21 -15.88 -1.21
C ASP A 288 18.85 -15.45 -0.63
N PHE A 289 18.46 -14.18 -0.83
CA PHE A 289 17.21 -13.61 -0.31
C PHE A 289 16.37 -12.94 -1.41
N PHE A 290 15.05 -13.15 -1.34
CA PHE A 290 14.03 -12.39 -2.04
C PHE A 290 13.51 -11.27 -1.12
N ILE A 291 13.48 -10.03 -1.60
CA ILE A 291 12.88 -8.87 -0.89
C ILE A 291 11.93 -8.13 -1.83
N ASN A 292 10.67 -7.95 -1.44
CA ASN A 292 9.72 -7.12 -2.18
C ASN A 292 9.69 -5.66 -1.69
N LEU A 293 9.64 -4.70 -2.63
CA LEU A 293 9.50 -3.26 -2.36
C LEU A 293 8.54 -2.62 -3.38
N SER A 294 7.84 -1.56 -2.96
CA SER A 294 7.11 -0.66 -3.87
C SER A 294 7.90 0.62 -4.15
N ALA A 295 7.45 1.43 -5.10
CA ALA A 295 8.00 2.76 -5.35
C ALA A 295 7.81 3.76 -4.17
N ALA A 296 7.03 3.38 -3.15
CA ALA A 296 6.76 4.17 -1.94
C ALA A 296 7.41 3.58 -0.67
N ASP A 297 8.30 2.58 -0.81
CA ASP A 297 9.18 2.13 0.28
C ASP A 297 10.49 2.96 0.27
N TYR A 298 11.23 2.98 1.38
CA TYR A 298 12.59 3.53 1.45
C TYR A 298 13.42 2.77 2.50
N PRO A 299 14.75 2.60 2.32
CA PRO A 299 15.62 2.08 3.37
C PRO A 299 15.69 3.03 4.57
N ILE A 300 15.85 2.48 5.78
CA ILE A 300 16.07 3.21 7.05
C ILE A 300 17.33 2.78 7.80
N ARG A 301 18.14 1.91 7.19
CA ARG A 301 19.47 1.44 7.59
C ARG A 301 20.29 1.26 6.31
N THR A 302 21.62 1.22 6.40
CA THR A 302 22.48 1.11 5.21
C THR A 302 22.44 -0.30 4.60
N ASN A 303 22.88 -0.42 3.34
CA ASN A 303 23.10 -1.71 2.68
C ASN A 303 23.97 -2.65 3.52
N ASP A 304 25.05 -2.14 4.10
CA ASP A 304 26.05 -2.97 4.78
C ASP A 304 25.48 -3.59 6.05
N GLN A 305 24.71 -2.81 6.82
CA GLN A 305 23.96 -3.30 7.98
C GLN A 305 22.90 -4.35 7.59
N LEU A 306 22.22 -4.18 6.44
CA LEU A 306 21.27 -5.16 5.92
C LEU A 306 21.97 -6.48 5.53
N VAL A 307 23.10 -6.39 4.83
CA VAL A 307 23.89 -7.57 4.41
C VAL A 307 24.49 -8.28 5.61
N ALA A 308 25.03 -7.56 6.59
CA ALA A 308 25.53 -8.14 7.84
C ALA A 308 24.41 -8.89 8.58
N PHE A 309 23.26 -8.25 8.79
CA PHE A 309 22.10 -8.88 9.44
C PHE A 309 21.62 -10.14 8.72
N LEU A 310 21.38 -10.07 7.41
CA LEU A 310 20.86 -11.21 6.64
C LEU A 310 21.90 -12.33 6.49
N SER A 311 23.19 -12.01 6.48
CA SER A 311 24.25 -13.03 6.49
C SER A 311 24.27 -13.82 7.80
N ARG A 312 23.97 -13.18 8.94
CA ARG A 312 23.88 -13.83 10.26
C ARG A 312 22.70 -14.79 10.40
N TYR A 313 21.60 -14.51 9.68
CA TYR A 313 20.30 -15.19 9.80
C TYR A 313 19.82 -15.77 8.45
N ARG A 314 20.74 -16.24 7.61
CA ARG A 314 20.47 -16.63 6.22
C ARG A 314 19.44 -17.75 6.01
N ASP A 315 19.27 -18.64 6.99
CA ASP A 315 18.31 -19.73 6.94
C ASP A 315 16.91 -19.36 7.49
N MET A 316 16.70 -18.10 7.88
CA MET A 316 15.42 -17.59 8.42
C MET A 316 14.53 -16.97 7.34
N ASN A 317 13.23 -16.91 7.60
CA ASN A 317 12.22 -16.24 6.78
C ASN A 317 11.48 -15.17 7.61
N PHE A 318 11.43 -13.94 7.09
CA PHE A 318 10.98 -12.75 7.82
C PHE A 318 9.61 -12.30 7.34
N LEU A 319 8.58 -12.78 8.05
CA LEU A 319 7.17 -12.44 7.83
C LEU A 319 6.63 -11.70 9.07
N LYS A 320 5.51 -10.99 8.94
CA LYS A 320 4.85 -10.38 10.10
C LYS A 320 3.40 -10.80 10.16
N SER A 321 3.03 -11.50 11.22
CA SER A 321 1.67 -11.90 11.54
C SER A 321 0.86 -10.76 12.15
N HIS A 322 -0.46 -10.85 12.08
CA HIS A 322 -1.41 -9.86 12.65
C HIS A 322 -1.36 -9.79 14.18
N GLY A 323 -0.96 -10.88 14.86
CA GLY A 323 -0.72 -10.94 16.30
C GLY A 323 -1.95 -10.81 17.20
N ARG A 324 -3.17 -11.02 16.67
CA ARG A 324 -4.46 -10.82 17.34
C ARG A 324 -5.31 -12.11 17.27
N ASP A 325 -6.61 -12.00 17.54
CA ASP A 325 -7.57 -13.09 17.35
C ASP A 325 -7.65 -13.51 15.88
N ASN A 326 -7.32 -14.78 15.61
CA ASN A 326 -7.22 -15.30 14.25
C ASN A 326 -8.59 -15.44 13.55
N ALA A 327 -9.65 -15.77 14.31
CA ALA A 327 -10.99 -15.88 13.74
C ALA A 327 -11.50 -14.52 13.24
N ARG A 328 -11.18 -13.43 13.96
CA ARG A 328 -11.43 -12.05 13.53
C ARG A 328 -10.54 -11.64 12.35
N PHE A 329 -9.30 -12.10 12.27
CA PHE A 329 -8.43 -11.85 11.10
C PHE A 329 -9.05 -12.45 9.83
N ILE A 330 -9.39 -13.75 9.85
CA ILE A 330 -10.03 -14.48 8.74
C ILE A 330 -11.25 -13.71 8.20
N ARG A 331 -12.18 -13.31 9.08
CA ARG A 331 -13.39 -12.56 8.70
C ARG A 331 -13.10 -11.16 8.19
N LYS A 332 -12.10 -10.45 8.72
CA LYS A 332 -11.77 -9.07 8.27
C LYS A 332 -11.06 -9.04 6.92
N GLN A 333 -10.25 -10.05 6.63
CA GLN A 333 -9.61 -10.23 5.33
C GLN A 333 -10.56 -10.80 4.27
N GLY A 334 -11.71 -11.34 4.67
CA GLY A 334 -12.62 -12.04 3.77
C GLY A 334 -12.05 -13.37 3.26
N LEU A 335 -11.18 -14.04 4.04
CA LEU A 335 -10.62 -15.34 3.66
C LEU A 335 -11.71 -16.43 3.58
N ASP A 336 -12.81 -16.25 4.33
CA ASP A 336 -14.06 -17.03 4.29
C ASP A 336 -14.96 -16.71 3.08
N ARG A 337 -14.53 -15.83 2.17
CA ARG A 337 -15.27 -15.45 0.95
C ARG A 337 -14.49 -15.85 -0.30
N LEU A 338 -15.23 -16.22 -1.35
CA LEU A 338 -14.70 -16.49 -2.68
C LEU A 338 -14.65 -15.20 -3.49
N PHE A 339 -13.49 -14.89 -4.06
CA PHE A 339 -13.29 -13.75 -4.96
C PHE A 339 -12.78 -14.18 -6.33
N LEU A 340 -12.99 -13.33 -7.34
CA LEU A 340 -12.46 -13.48 -8.69
C LEU A 340 -11.90 -12.15 -9.19
N GLU A 341 -10.68 -12.14 -9.71
CA GLU A 341 -10.12 -10.97 -10.40
C GLU A 341 -10.44 -11.02 -11.89
N CYS A 342 -11.22 -10.06 -12.37
CA CYS A 342 -11.55 -9.94 -13.80
C CYS A 342 -12.02 -8.51 -14.14
N ASP A 343 -11.86 -8.05 -15.38
CA ASP A 343 -12.12 -6.66 -15.82
C ASP A 343 -11.38 -5.60 -14.97
N THR A 344 -10.22 -5.95 -14.40
CA THR A 344 -9.47 -5.15 -13.40
C THR A 344 -10.27 -4.80 -12.13
N HIS A 345 -11.15 -5.71 -11.69
CA HIS A 345 -11.93 -5.60 -10.47
C HIS A 345 -11.91 -6.93 -9.68
N MET A 346 -11.99 -6.88 -8.33
CA MET A 346 -12.18 -8.07 -7.48
C MET A 346 -13.65 -8.27 -7.12
N TRP A 347 -14.29 -9.21 -7.82
CA TRP A 347 -15.68 -9.59 -7.63
C TRP A 347 -15.83 -10.53 -6.45
N ARG A 348 -16.75 -10.25 -5.52
CA ARG A 348 -17.11 -11.20 -4.45
C ARG A 348 -18.23 -12.12 -4.96
N LEU A 349 -18.02 -13.43 -4.88
CA LEU A 349 -18.92 -14.42 -5.49
C LEU A 349 -19.77 -15.22 -4.49
N GLY A 350 -19.40 -15.22 -3.22
CA GLY A 350 -20.11 -15.90 -2.14
C GLY A 350 -19.16 -16.40 -1.06
N ASP A 351 -19.62 -17.37 -0.27
CA ASP A 351 -18.93 -17.88 0.90
C ASP A 351 -18.18 -19.18 0.60
N ARG A 352 -17.08 -19.44 1.32
CA ARG A 352 -16.31 -20.69 1.27
C ARG A 352 -15.82 -21.09 2.66
N LYS A 353 -15.56 -22.38 2.83
CA LYS A 353 -14.92 -22.89 4.06
C LYS A 353 -13.42 -22.60 4.05
N ILE A 354 -12.85 -22.46 5.24
CA ILE A 354 -11.40 -22.54 5.43
C ILE A 354 -11.02 -24.03 5.43
N PRO A 355 -9.96 -24.46 4.72
CA PRO A 355 -9.61 -25.87 4.64
C PRO A 355 -9.16 -26.44 6.00
N GLU A 356 -9.58 -27.66 6.30
CA GLU A 356 -9.21 -28.38 7.51
C GLU A 356 -7.79 -28.96 7.43
N GLY A 357 -7.17 -29.24 8.59
CA GLY A 357 -5.85 -29.85 8.69
C GLY A 357 -4.65 -28.89 8.74
N ILE A 358 -4.86 -27.59 8.49
CA ILE A 358 -3.79 -26.56 8.48
C ILE A 358 -4.09 -25.38 9.41
N THR A 359 -3.04 -24.66 9.82
CA THR A 359 -3.15 -23.37 10.50
C THR A 359 -3.12 -22.22 9.49
N VAL A 360 -4.23 -21.48 9.33
CA VAL A 360 -4.24 -20.25 8.52
C VAL A 360 -3.73 -19.08 9.35
N ASP A 361 -2.81 -18.29 8.79
CA ASP A 361 -2.30 -17.06 9.39
C ASP A 361 -2.05 -15.99 8.31
N GLY A 362 -1.80 -14.75 8.73
CA GLY A 362 -1.36 -13.69 7.84
C GLY A 362 -1.04 -12.40 8.57
N GLY A 363 -0.75 -11.34 7.81
CA GLY A 363 -0.47 -10.01 8.31
C GLY A 363 0.03 -9.12 7.19
N SER A 364 1.33 -8.80 7.19
CA SER A 364 1.91 -7.94 6.14
C SER A 364 2.30 -8.73 4.90
N ASP A 365 1.95 -8.21 3.72
CA ASP A 365 2.42 -8.63 2.39
C ASP A 365 3.86 -8.18 2.06
N TRP A 366 4.56 -7.54 2.99
CA TRP A 366 5.96 -7.11 2.86
C TRP A 366 6.83 -8.05 3.68
N PHE A 367 7.82 -8.68 3.06
CA PHE A 367 8.59 -9.77 3.67
C PHE A 367 10.02 -9.87 3.12
N LEU A 368 10.80 -10.77 3.71
CA LEU A 368 12.08 -11.23 3.17
C LEU A 368 12.10 -12.76 3.29
N LEU A 369 12.30 -13.47 2.17
CA LEU A 369 12.28 -14.94 2.14
C LEU A 369 13.63 -15.45 1.64
N ASN A 370 14.15 -16.52 2.22
CA ASN A 370 15.39 -17.14 1.76
C ASN A 370 15.15 -18.04 0.53
N ARG A 371 16.21 -18.29 -0.26
CA ARG A 371 16.15 -19.07 -1.50
C ARG A 371 15.52 -20.45 -1.31
N LYS A 372 15.84 -21.16 -0.23
CA LYS A 372 15.34 -22.52 0.06
C LYS A 372 13.82 -22.56 0.18
N PHE A 373 13.22 -21.59 0.87
CA PHE A 373 11.77 -21.51 0.99
C PHE A 373 11.09 -21.05 -0.31
N VAL A 374 11.72 -20.12 -1.04
CA VAL A 374 11.22 -19.70 -2.37
C VAL A 374 11.25 -20.85 -3.37
N GLU A 375 12.31 -21.66 -3.37
CA GLU A 375 12.45 -22.89 -4.17
C GLU A 375 11.33 -23.89 -3.86
N TYR A 376 11.08 -24.15 -2.58
CA TYR A 376 9.97 -24.99 -2.11
C TYR A 376 8.60 -24.48 -2.59
N VAL A 377 8.30 -23.20 -2.38
CA VAL A 377 7.04 -22.58 -2.83
C VAL A 377 6.90 -22.64 -4.35
N THR A 378 8.00 -22.52 -5.09
CA THR A 378 7.99 -22.53 -6.56
C THR A 378 7.74 -23.94 -7.10
N PHE A 379 8.55 -24.92 -6.70
CA PHE A 379 8.65 -26.23 -7.36
C PHE A 379 8.04 -27.41 -6.59
N SER A 380 7.65 -27.25 -5.31
CA SER A 380 6.94 -28.34 -4.62
C SER A 380 5.57 -28.60 -5.26
N ASN A 381 5.30 -29.89 -5.47
CA ASN A 381 4.01 -30.43 -5.91
C ASN A 381 3.30 -31.19 -4.76
N ASP A 382 3.71 -30.96 -3.51
CA ASP A 382 3.02 -31.52 -2.35
C ASP A 382 1.58 -30.98 -2.20
N ASP A 383 0.83 -31.62 -1.31
CA ASP A 383 -0.58 -31.32 -1.06
C ASP A 383 -0.80 -29.87 -0.60
N LEU A 384 0.10 -29.34 0.23
CA LEU A 384 0.01 -28.01 0.82
C LEU A 384 0.21 -26.95 -0.25
N VAL A 385 1.34 -26.97 -0.96
CA VAL A 385 1.68 -25.95 -1.96
C VAL A 385 0.68 -25.98 -3.11
N THR A 386 0.28 -27.17 -3.57
CA THR A 386 -0.69 -27.34 -4.66
C THR A 386 -2.07 -26.78 -4.29
N LYS A 387 -2.61 -27.16 -3.12
CA LYS A 387 -3.93 -26.70 -2.67
C LYS A 387 -3.92 -25.23 -2.26
N MET A 388 -2.84 -24.71 -1.67
CA MET A 388 -2.72 -23.29 -1.34
C MET A 388 -2.63 -22.41 -2.58
N LYS A 389 -1.83 -22.78 -3.61
CA LYS A 389 -1.84 -22.05 -4.89
C LYS A 389 -3.27 -21.92 -5.43
N ARG A 390 -4.03 -23.03 -5.44
CA ARG A 390 -5.44 -23.07 -5.89
C ARG A 390 -6.39 -22.22 -5.03
N PHE A 391 -6.31 -22.31 -3.71
CA PHE A 391 -7.15 -21.54 -2.78
C PHE A 391 -6.89 -20.03 -2.92
N TYR A 392 -5.62 -19.66 -3.07
CA TYR A 392 -5.20 -18.25 -3.13
C TYR A 392 -5.41 -17.58 -4.50
N SER A 393 -5.60 -18.33 -5.59
CA SER A 393 -6.06 -17.77 -6.88
C SER A 393 -7.44 -17.07 -6.80
N TYR A 394 -8.27 -17.42 -5.82
CA TYR A 394 -9.63 -16.90 -5.63
C TYR A 394 -9.79 -16.14 -4.30
N THR A 395 -8.73 -15.45 -3.87
CA THR A 395 -8.63 -14.79 -2.56
C THR A 395 -8.34 -13.30 -2.69
N LEU A 396 -9.03 -12.46 -1.91
CA LEU A 396 -8.70 -11.05 -1.71
C LEU A 396 -7.43 -10.90 -0.87
N LEU A 397 -6.54 -9.96 -1.22
CA LEU A 397 -5.29 -9.68 -0.50
C LEU A 397 -4.43 -10.96 -0.28
N PRO A 398 -4.21 -11.80 -1.31
CA PRO A 398 -3.66 -13.15 -1.12
C PRO A 398 -2.24 -13.15 -0.53
N ALA A 399 -1.42 -12.17 -0.91
CA ALA A 399 -0.05 -12.01 -0.43
C ALA A 399 0.04 -11.68 1.07
N GLU A 400 -1.04 -11.20 1.70
CA GLU A 400 -1.09 -10.94 3.15
C GLU A 400 -1.25 -12.23 3.98
N SER A 401 -1.45 -13.41 3.38
CA SER A 401 -1.60 -14.67 4.15
C SER A 401 -1.09 -15.95 3.48
N PHE A 402 -0.89 -15.97 2.15
CA PHE A 402 -0.37 -17.14 1.43
C PHE A 402 0.98 -17.60 1.98
N PHE A 403 1.97 -16.70 2.08
CA PHE A 403 3.32 -17.06 2.50
C PHE A 403 3.39 -17.48 3.97
N HIS A 404 2.61 -16.85 4.85
CA HIS A 404 2.48 -17.25 6.26
C HIS A 404 1.87 -18.64 6.39
N THR A 405 0.73 -18.87 5.72
CA THR A 405 0.00 -20.15 5.78
C THR A 405 0.81 -21.30 5.17
N VAL A 406 1.51 -21.07 4.06
CA VAL A 406 2.42 -22.09 3.50
C VAL A 406 3.61 -22.31 4.44
N LEU A 407 4.29 -21.26 4.93
CA LEU A 407 5.46 -21.43 5.79
C LEU A 407 5.13 -22.19 7.08
N GLU A 408 4.11 -21.76 7.83
CA GLU A 408 3.72 -22.35 9.11
C GLU A 408 3.27 -23.81 9.02
N ASN A 409 2.85 -24.29 7.85
CA ASN A 409 2.43 -25.67 7.64
C ASN A 409 3.44 -26.51 6.85
N SER A 410 4.50 -25.91 6.31
CA SER A 410 5.56 -26.58 5.54
C SER A 410 6.64 -27.23 6.44
N PRO A 411 7.56 -28.04 5.87
CA PRO A 411 8.77 -28.48 6.56
C PRO A 411 9.68 -27.32 7.02
N PHE A 412 9.50 -26.10 6.50
CA PHE A 412 10.28 -24.91 6.83
C PHE A 412 9.70 -24.10 8.00
N CYS A 413 8.65 -24.57 8.67
CA CYS A 413 7.96 -23.79 9.70
C CYS A 413 8.87 -23.28 10.85
N ASP A 414 9.93 -24.02 11.18
CA ASP A 414 10.92 -23.63 12.19
C ASP A 414 11.93 -22.55 11.72
N SER A 415 11.78 -22.02 10.50
CA SER A 415 12.56 -20.87 10.00
C SER A 415 11.83 -19.53 10.13
N MET A 416 10.57 -19.52 10.57
CA MET A 416 9.78 -18.29 10.63
C MET A 416 10.21 -17.37 11.78
N VAL A 417 10.47 -16.10 11.45
CA VAL A 417 10.66 -14.99 12.40
C VAL A 417 9.48 -14.03 12.25
N ASP A 418 8.73 -13.77 13.33
CA ASP A 418 7.56 -12.86 13.34
C ASP A 418 7.96 -11.35 13.39
N ASN A 419 8.85 -10.97 12.48
CA ASN A 419 9.23 -9.60 12.18
C ASN A 419 9.67 -9.51 10.71
N ASN A 420 8.90 -8.80 9.88
CA ASN A 420 9.24 -8.58 8.47
C ASN A 420 10.28 -7.47 8.22
N LEU A 421 10.90 -6.96 9.27
CA LEU A 421 11.91 -5.90 9.24
C LEU A 421 11.42 -4.56 8.66
N ARG A 422 10.09 -4.32 8.64
CA ARG A 422 9.49 -3.07 8.13
C ARG A 422 8.96 -2.16 9.25
N ILE A 423 8.91 -0.86 8.98
CA ILE A 423 8.03 0.10 9.67
C ILE A 423 6.93 0.55 8.71
N THR A 424 5.70 0.09 8.94
CA THR A 424 4.52 0.47 8.15
C THR A 424 3.71 1.52 8.91
N ASN A 425 3.48 2.68 8.30
CA ASN A 425 2.86 3.84 8.94
C ASN A 425 1.31 3.76 9.00
N TRP A 426 0.78 2.84 9.79
CA TRP A 426 -0.66 2.69 9.98
C TRP A 426 -1.25 3.79 10.87
N ASN A 427 -2.16 4.61 10.32
CA ASN A 427 -3.09 5.42 11.13
C ASN A 427 -4.53 5.15 10.64
N ARG A 428 -5.23 4.25 11.33
CA ARG A 428 -6.56 3.76 10.90
C ARG A 428 -7.62 4.87 10.80
N LYS A 429 -7.54 5.93 11.63
CA LYS A 429 -8.48 7.06 11.58
C LYS A 429 -8.42 7.82 10.24
N LEU A 430 -7.28 7.76 9.54
CA LEU A 430 -7.08 8.41 8.24
C LEU A 430 -7.09 7.41 7.07
N GLY A 431 -6.48 6.23 7.24
CA GLY A 431 -6.23 5.26 6.18
C GLY A 431 -7.35 4.25 5.89
N CYS A 432 -8.33 4.07 6.79
CA CYS A 432 -9.44 3.13 6.65
C CYS A 432 -10.75 3.84 6.25
N LYS A 433 -10.86 4.27 4.99
CA LYS A 433 -12.04 5.01 4.48
C LYS A 433 -12.85 4.24 3.43
N CYS A 434 -12.59 2.95 3.25
CA CYS A 434 -13.19 2.12 2.20
C CYS A 434 -12.98 2.71 0.77
N GLN A 435 -11.88 3.43 0.56
CA GLN A 435 -11.57 4.16 -0.67
C GLN A 435 -11.47 3.26 -1.93
N TYR A 436 -11.25 1.96 -1.75
CA TYR A 436 -11.09 0.98 -2.84
C TYR A 436 -12.38 0.29 -3.29
N LYS A 437 -13.56 0.68 -2.77
CA LYS A 437 -14.88 0.06 -3.09
C LYS A 437 -15.24 0.03 -4.60
N HIS A 438 -14.58 0.85 -5.41
CA HIS A 438 -14.75 0.88 -6.88
C HIS A 438 -13.81 -0.09 -7.64
N ILE A 439 -12.84 -0.70 -6.93
CA ILE A 439 -11.85 -1.67 -7.45
C ILE A 439 -12.11 -3.07 -6.89
N VAL A 440 -12.66 -3.16 -5.67
CA VAL A 440 -12.94 -4.43 -4.99
C VAL A 440 -14.29 -4.41 -4.27
N ASP A 441 -14.94 -5.56 -4.22
CA ASP A 441 -16.18 -5.79 -3.44
C ASP A 441 -15.93 -5.94 -1.92
N TRP A 442 -15.06 -5.09 -1.36
CA TRP A 442 -14.65 -5.09 0.06
C TRP A 442 -14.20 -3.70 0.53
N CYS A 443 -14.06 -3.51 1.85
CA CYS A 443 -13.49 -2.29 2.43
C CYS A 443 -12.04 -2.49 2.88
N GLY A 444 -11.14 -1.73 2.28
CA GLY A 444 -9.72 -1.71 2.60
C GLY A 444 -9.27 -0.58 3.52
N CYS A 445 -8.04 -0.74 4.01
CA CYS A 445 -7.23 0.32 4.62
C CYS A 445 -5.91 0.44 3.85
N SER A 446 -5.22 1.58 3.96
CA SER A 446 -3.82 1.71 3.54
C SER A 446 -2.99 2.52 4.55
N PRO A 447 -1.66 2.32 4.60
CA PRO A 447 -0.77 3.14 5.43
C PRO A 447 -0.73 4.60 4.93
N ASN A 448 -0.43 5.51 5.85
CA ASN A 448 -0.20 6.92 5.56
C ASN A 448 1.23 7.16 5.09
N ASP A 449 1.47 8.30 4.44
CA ASP A 449 2.83 8.74 4.13
C ASP A 449 3.48 9.37 5.36
N PHE A 450 4.77 9.14 5.54
CA PHE A 450 5.56 9.76 6.62
C PHE A 450 5.69 11.28 6.44
N LYS A 451 5.96 11.97 7.54
CA LYS A 451 6.18 13.43 7.62
C LYS A 451 7.47 13.72 8.43
N PRO A 452 8.02 14.95 8.40
CA PRO A 452 9.25 15.31 9.14
C PRO A 452 9.21 14.92 10.63
N ALA A 453 8.06 15.07 11.28
CA ALA A 453 7.87 14.69 12.69
C ALA A 453 8.05 13.18 12.96
N ASP A 454 7.91 12.31 11.95
CA ASP A 454 8.07 10.86 12.08
C ASP A 454 9.53 10.40 12.11
N PHE A 455 10.51 11.27 11.78
CA PHE A 455 11.91 10.88 11.59
C PHE A 455 12.49 10.06 12.77
N HIS A 456 12.16 10.46 14.00
CA HIS A 456 12.58 9.77 15.23
C HIS A 456 12.19 8.28 15.28
N ARG A 457 11.13 7.86 14.54
CA ARG A 457 10.65 6.47 14.49
C ARG A 457 11.59 5.56 13.71
N PHE A 458 12.41 6.10 12.81
CA PHE A 458 13.40 5.34 12.04
C PHE A 458 14.64 4.98 12.88
N GLN A 459 14.89 5.75 13.94
CA GLN A 459 16.00 5.56 14.88
C GLN A 459 15.63 4.62 16.07
N GLN A 460 14.49 3.92 15.98
CA GLN A 460 14.06 2.98 17.01
C GLN A 460 14.97 1.74 17.05
N THR A 461 15.22 1.22 18.25
CA THR A 461 16.07 0.04 18.49
C THR A 461 15.33 -1.11 19.16
N ALA A 462 14.00 -1.06 19.28
CA ALA A 462 13.20 -2.08 19.97
C ALA A 462 13.10 -3.41 19.19
N ARG A 463 13.30 -3.37 17.87
CA ARG A 463 13.41 -4.54 16.98
C ARG A 463 14.20 -4.18 15.71
N PRO A 464 14.85 -5.13 15.03
CA PRO A 464 15.51 -4.85 13.75
C PRO A 464 14.49 -4.42 12.69
N THR A 465 14.80 -3.33 11.99
CA THR A 465 14.03 -2.81 10.85
C THR A 465 14.94 -2.12 9.85
N PHE A 466 14.81 -2.45 8.57
CA PHE A 466 15.69 -1.96 7.49
C PHE A 466 14.96 -1.14 6.42
N PHE A 467 13.63 -1.26 6.32
CA PHE A 467 12.81 -0.49 5.37
C PHE A 467 11.57 0.11 6.05
N ALA A 468 11.01 1.17 5.48
CA ALA A 468 9.77 1.77 5.94
C ALA A 468 8.85 2.17 4.76
N ARG A 469 7.54 2.27 5.02
CA ARG A 469 6.54 2.77 4.06
C ARG A 469 5.34 3.46 4.74
N LYS A 470 4.70 4.47 4.13
CA LYS A 470 4.89 4.96 2.75
C LYS A 470 5.63 6.29 2.68
N PHE A 471 6.25 6.53 1.53
CA PHE A 471 6.87 7.79 1.14
C PHE A 471 6.37 8.21 -0.24
N GLU A 472 5.74 9.39 -0.34
CA GLU A 472 5.31 9.98 -1.61
C GLU A 472 5.84 11.41 -1.71
N ALA A 473 6.69 11.68 -2.71
CA ALA A 473 7.38 12.96 -2.85
C ALA A 473 6.41 14.14 -3.10
N VAL A 474 5.28 13.88 -3.79
CA VAL A 474 4.17 14.84 -3.95
C VAL A 474 3.44 15.16 -2.64
N VAL A 475 3.56 14.32 -1.60
CA VAL A 475 2.90 14.47 -0.29
C VAL A 475 3.85 15.05 0.77
N ASN A 476 5.11 14.62 0.80
CA ASN A 476 6.21 15.27 1.53
C ASN A 476 7.57 14.72 1.07
N GLN A 477 8.34 15.52 0.33
CA GLN A 477 9.73 15.16 -0.03
C GLN A 477 10.74 15.43 1.09
N GLU A 478 10.43 16.29 2.07
CA GLU A 478 11.37 16.71 3.11
C GLU A 478 11.86 15.53 3.97
N ILE A 479 10.94 14.67 4.45
CA ILE A 479 11.29 13.48 5.23
C ILE A 479 12.15 12.49 4.43
N ILE A 480 11.95 12.41 3.10
CA ILE A 480 12.76 11.59 2.20
C ILE A 480 14.17 12.16 2.13
N GLY A 481 14.31 13.49 2.02
CA GLY A 481 15.60 14.18 2.09
C GLY A 481 16.33 13.95 3.42
N GLN A 482 15.65 14.18 4.55
CA GLN A 482 16.21 13.96 5.88
C GLN A 482 16.75 12.53 6.06
N LEU A 483 15.98 11.53 5.62
CA LEU A 483 16.35 10.12 5.72
C LEU A 483 17.53 9.75 4.80
N ASP A 484 17.51 10.21 3.55
CA ASP A 484 18.57 9.98 2.57
C ASP A 484 19.92 10.57 3.04
N TYR A 485 19.91 11.81 3.56
CA TYR A 485 21.12 12.48 4.06
C TYR A 485 21.60 11.91 5.40
N PHE A 486 20.69 11.37 6.22
CA PHE A 486 21.07 10.67 7.46
C PHE A 486 21.79 9.35 7.18
N LEU A 487 21.38 8.60 6.16
CA LEU A 487 22.00 7.31 5.81
C LEU A 487 23.29 7.46 5.01
N TYR A 488 23.35 8.42 4.08
CA TYR A 488 24.41 8.49 3.07
C TYR A 488 25.18 9.81 3.04
N GLY A 489 24.91 10.70 4.00
CA GLY A 489 25.52 12.02 4.08
C GLY A 489 24.89 13.06 3.16
N ASN A 490 25.30 14.32 3.35
CA ASN A 490 24.83 15.44 2.53
C ASN A 490 25.44 15.38 1.12
N TYR A 491 24.66 15.82 0.13
CA TYR A 491 25.17 16.12 -1.20
C TYR A 491 26.16 17.30 -1.16
N PRO A 492 27.10 17.42 -2.11
CA PRO A 492 28.06 18.52 -2.16
C PRO A 492 27.38 19.91 -2.17
N PRO A 493 27.99 20.92 -1.53
CA PRO A 493 27.49 22.30 -1.60
C PRO A 493 27.28 22.77 -3.05
N GLY A 494 26.20 23.51 -3.28
CA GLY A 494 25.83 23.98 -4.62
C GLY A 494 25.08 22.96 -5.50
N THR A 495 24.87 21.71 -5.06
CA THR A 495 24.07 20.73 -5.81
C THR A 495 22.64 21.26 -6.04
N PRO A 496 22.19 21.41 -7.30
CA PRO A 496 20.88 21.96 -7.61
C PRO A 496 19.75 20.95 -7.37
N GLY A 497 18.51 21.45 -7.26
CA GLY A 497 17.30 20.63 -7.29
C GLY A 497 16.99 19.80 -6.02
N LEU A 498 17.84 19.80 -4.99
CA LEU A 498 17.66 19.00 -3.76
C LEU A 498 16.35 19.25 -2.99
N ARG A 499 15.73 20.43 -3.17
CA ARG A 499 14.43 20.81 -2.58
C ARG A 499 13.28 20.83 -3.59
N SER A 500 13.52 20.40 -4.82
CA SER A 500 12.56 20.43 -5.92
C SER A 500 12.11 19.01 -6.26
N TYR A 501 10.89 18.85 -6.78
CA TYR A 501 10.39 17.58 -7.29
C TYR A 501 9.70 17.81 -8.63
N TRP A 502 9.81 16.83 -9.52
CA TRP A 502 9.15 16.85 -10.82
C TRP A 502 8.56 15.48 -11.10
N GLU A 503 7.27 15.47 -11.41
CA GLU A 503 6.54 14.27 -11.81
C GLU A 503 5.89 14.53 -13.16
N ASN A 504 6.11 13.62 -14.11
CA ASN A 504 5.50 13.71 -15.42
C ASN A 504 4.08 13.15 -15.34
N VAL A 505 3.07 14.00 -15.56
CA VAL A 505 1.65 13.61 -15.59
C VAL A 505 1.13 13.28 -17.00
N TYR A 506 1.89 13.61 -18.05
CA TYR A 506 1.57 13.32 -19.45
C TYR A 506 2.85 13.17 -20.28
N GLU A 507 2.90 12.16 -21.14
CA GLU A 507 3.99 11.95 -22.09
C GLU A 507 3.41 11.67 -23.48
N GLU A 508 3.98 12.28 -24.51
CA GLU A 508 3.52 12.19 -25.89
C GLU A 508 3.32 10.75 -26.44
N PRO A 509 4.16 9.74 -26.10
CA PRO A 509 3.96 8.37 -26.57
C PRO A 509 2.74 7.66 -25.96
N ASP A 510 2.07 8.23 -24.94
CA ASP A 510 0.77 7.72 -24.48
C ASP A 510 -0.40 8.26 -25.35
N GLY A 511 -0.14 9.26 -26.20
CA GLY A 511 -1.09 9.86 -27.14
C GLY A 511 -2.09 10.84 -26.50
N PRO A 512 -2.70 11.75 -27.29
CA PRO A 512 -3.65 12.73 -26.76
C PRO A 512 -4.91 12.08 -26.16
N GLY A 513 -5.30 10.89 -26.62
CA GLY A 513 -6.42 10.12 -26.07
C GLY A 513 -6.19 9.57 -24.65
N ALA A 514 -4.99 9.70 -24.08
CA ALA A 514 -4.73 9.44 -22.67
C ALA A 514 -5.11 10.62 -21.76
N LEU A 515 -5.40 11.80 -22.33
CA LEU A 515 -5.88 12.98 -21.61
C LEU A 515 -7.41 13.08 -21.65
N SER A 516 -7.98 13.80 -20.67
CA SER A 516 -9.34 14.32 -20.78
C SER A 516 -9.35 15.62 -21.58
N ASP A 517 -10.50 15.97 -22.16
CA ASP A 517 -10.69 17.23 -22.91
C ASP A 517 -10.31 18.47 -22.08
N VAL A 518 -10.58 18.41 -20.76
CA VAL A 518 -10.20 19.46 -19.80
C VAL A 518 -8.68 19.61 -19.72
N ALA A 519 -7.94 18.50 -19.54
CA ALA A 519 -6.48 18.53 -19.45
C ALA A 519 -5.85 18.99 -20.76
N LEU A 520 -6.31 18.44 -21.89
CA LEU A 520 -5.84 18.82 -23.23
C LEU A 520 -6.04 20.33 -23.48
N THR A 521 -7.26 20.83 -23.26
CA THR A 521 -7.60 22.26 -23.44
C THR A 521 -6.71 23.16 -22.58
N MET A 522 -6.53 22.82 -21.30
CA MET A 522 -5.73 23.62 -20.38
C MET A 522 -4.24 23.59 -20.72
N PHE A 523 -3.68 22.43 -21.08
CA PHE A 523 -2.26 22.31 -21.46
C PHE A 523 -1.95 23.10 -22.73
N HIS A 524 -2.82 23.04 -23.76
CA HIS A 524 -2.69 23.92 -24.94
C HIS A 524 -2.78 25.42 -24.57
N SER A 525 -3.63 25.78 -23.60
CA SER A 525 -3.75 27.16 -23.11
C SER A 525 -2.49 27.64 -22.39
N PHE A 526 -1.90 26.81 -21.53
CA PHE A 526 -0.64 27.12 -20.84
C PHE A 526 0.52 27.28 -21.83
N SER A 527 0.62 26.43 -22.85
CA SER A 527 1.64 26.56 -23.91
C SER A 527 1.51 27.90 -24.66
N ARG A 528 0.29 28.30 -25.06
CA ARG A 528 0.04 29.61 -25.69
C ARG A 528 0.29 30.80 -24.75
N LEU A 529 0.18 30.63 -23.43
CA LEU A 529 0.55 31.65 -22.47
C LEU A 529 2.08 31.81 -22.38
N GLY A 530 2.83 30.71 -22.49
CA GLY A 530 4.29 30.74 -22.61
C GLY A 530 4.78 31.48 -23.86
N LEU A 531 4.18 31.20 -25.02
CA LEU A 531 4.50 31.90 -26.28
C LEU A 531 4.25 33.41 -26.20
N ARG A 532 3.06 33.83 -25.73
CA ARG A 532 2.74 35.26 -25.53
C ARG A 532 3.69 35.95 -24.54
N ARG A 533 4.15 35.23 -23.52
CA ARG A 533 5.16 35.75 -22.59
C ARG A 533 6.49 35.99 -23.29
N ALA A 534 6.95 35.07 -24.15
CA ALA A 534 8.17 35.23 -24.93
C ALA A 534 8.09 36.49 -25.81
N GLU A 535 7.03 36.61 -26.63
CA GLU A 535 6.76 37.78 -27.47
C GLU A 535 6.79 39.09 -26.67
N SER A 536 6.10 39.14 -25.52
CA SER A 536 6.01 40.32 -24.66
C SER A 536 7.30 40.70 -23.93
N SER A 537 8.25 39.76 -23.80
CA SER A 537 9.51 39.98 -23.09
C SER A 537 10.61 40.61 -23.95
N PHE A 538 10.36 40.70 -25.26
CA PHE A 538 11.29 41.31 -26.22
C PHE A 538 11.08 42.82 -26.27
N HIS A 539 12.14 43.58 -25.98
CA HIS A 539 12.13 45.05 -25.98
C HIS A 539 13.25 45.59 -26.87
N ALA A 540 13.07 45.51 -28.19
CA ALA A 540 13.92 46.15 -29.18
C ALA A 540 13.06 46.72 -30.33
N ALA A 541 13.62 47.68 -31.07
CA ALA A 541 12.99 48.21 -32.28
C ALA A 541 13.35 47.32 -33.49
N GLY A 542 12.34 46.91 -34.27
CA GLY A 542 12.49 46.01 -35.42
C GLY A 542 11.54 44.81 -35.32
N ASP A 543 11.77 43.79 -36.16
CA ASP A 543 11.02 42.54 -36.10
C ASP A 543 11.32 41.78 -34.80
N ASN A 544 10.26 41.32 -34.14
CA ASN A 544 10.36 40.63 -32.86
C ASN A 544 10.69 39.14 -33.08
N SER A 545 11.94 38.77 -32.77
CA SER A 545 12.46 37.40 -32.88
C SER A 545 11.98 36.42 -31.81
N CYS A 546 11.00 36.82 -30.99
CA CYS A 546 10.40 36.00 -29.93
C CYS A 546 8.90 35.72 -30.17
N ARG A 547 8.41 35.88 -31.40
CA ARG A 547 7.02 35.60 -31.84
C ARG A 547 6.84 34.18 -32.36
#